data_AF-A0A812K2R1-F1
#
_entry.id   AF-A0A812K2R1-F1
#
_cell.length_a   1.000
_cell.length_b   1.000
_cell.length_c   1.000
_cell.angle_alpha   90.00
_cell.angle_beta   90.00
_cell.angle_gamma   90.00
#
_symmetry.space_group_name_H-M   'P 1'
#
loop_
_entity.id
_entity.type
_entity.pdbx_description
1 polymer ?
#
loop_
_entity_poly.entity_id
_entity_poly.type
_entity_poly.pdbx_seq_one_letter_code
_entity_poly.pdbx_strand_id
1 'polypeptide(L)'
;MGRSSLGLSAAFRGSHSLQPFTWHGTLRTVVPSEKGYQRLLLPGTLQAPQRRSLRSLATAAGLRCETFGPKSCRQVLLALPAECSCCVNALSYPATEILSTPQLRDALQQVFGFSPLSDDDIT
;
A
#
# COMPACT_ATOMS: atom_id res chain seq x y z
N MET A 1 28.98 33.14 6.70
CA MET A 1 28.87 32.28 5.49
C MET A 1 28.67 30.86 5.95
N GLY A 2 27.46 30.33 5.74
CA GLY A 2 27.05 29.03 6.23
C GLY A 2 27.46 27.88 5.31
N ARG A 3 27.80 26.74 5.92
CA ARG A 3 27.72 25.43 5.30
C ARG A 3 27.15 24.47 6.33
N SER A 4 25.83 24.51 6.49
CA SER A 4 25.10 23.44 7.17
C SER A 4 25.07 22.26 6.21
N SER A 5 25.98 21.31 6.40
CA SER A 5 25.89 19.99 5.78
C SER A 5 24.60 19.33 6.28
N LEU A 6 23.57 19.31 5.42
CA LEU A 6 22.38 18.49 5.63
C LEU A 6 22.84 17.03 5.66
N GLY A 7 23.04 16.51 6.87
CA GLY A 7 23.32 15.11 7.10
C GLY A 7 22.12 14.29 6.64
N LEU A 8 22.29 13.56 5.54
CA LEU A 8 21.36 12.53 5.05
C LEU A 8 21.41 11.28 5.96
N SER A 9 21.29 11.47 7.27
CA SER A 9 21.40 10.41 8.29
C SER A 9 20.07 10.15 8.97
N ALA A 10 18.99 9.95 8.21
CA ALA A 10 17.72 9.43 8.75
C ALA A 10 16.76 8.95 7.64
N ALA A 11 17.08 7.86 6.95
CA ALA A 11 16.08 7.18 6.11
C ALA A 11 16.07 5.65 6.26
N PHE A 12 16.96 5.08 7.07
CA PHE A 12 16.99 3.65 7.35
C PHE A 12 17.06 3.41 8.86
N ARG A 13 16.02 3.83 9.61
CA ARG A 13 15.72 3.19 10.88
C ARG A 13 14.69 2.11 10.60
N GLY A 14 15.13 0.87 10.66
CA GLY A 14 14.25 -0.28 10.80
C GLY A 14 13.32 -0.02 11.97
N SER A 15 12.03 0.11 11.68
CA SER A 15 10.98 0.03 12.69
C SER A 15 9.90 -0.84 12.07
N HIS A 16 9.75 -2.05 12.60
CA HIS A 16 8.65 -2.96 12.27
C HIS A 16 7.28 -2.46 12.80
N SER A 17 7.19 -1.17 13.15
CA SER A 17 5.98 -0.49 13.56
C SER A 17 5.45 0.34 12.39
N LEU A 18 4.17 0.23 12.09
CA LEU A 18 3.45 1.11 11.19
C LEU A 18 3.55 2.56 11.72
N GLN A 19 4.39 3.37 11.10
CA GLN A 19 4.57 4.77 11.49
C GLN A 19 3.56 5.66 10.76
N PRO A 20 3.15 6.79 11.36
CA PRO A 20 2.42 7.82 10.62
C PRO A 20 3.24 8.28 9.41
N PHE A 21 2.60 8.44 8.27
CA PHE A 21 3.23 8.86 7.02
C PHE A 21 2.42 9.96 6.36
N THR A 22 3.09 10.82 5.59
CA THR A 22 2.41 11.90 4.86
C THR A 22 2.21 11.49 3.40
N TRP A 23 0.98 11.58 2.92
CA TRP A 23 0.61 11.27 1.53
C TRP A 23 -0.27 12.39 0.98
N HIS A 24 0.17 13.01 -0.13
CA HIS A 24 -0.42 14.24 -0.69
C HIS A 24 -0.71 15.33 0.37
N GLY A 25 0.24 15.56 1.28
CA GLY A 25 0.12 16.58 2.32
C GLY A 25 -0.76 16.22 3.51
N THR A 26 -1.39 15.04 3.51
CA THR A 26 -2.22 14.55 4.62
C THR A 26 -1.43 13.55 5.46
N LEU A 27 -1.39 13.75 6.78
CA LEU A 27 -0.83 12.79 7.72
C LEU A 27 -1.78 11.60 7.86
N ARG A 28 -1.27 10.38 7.68
CA ARG A 28 -2.01 9.13 7.67
C ARG A 28 -1.35 8.10 8.57
N THR A 29 -2.14 7.18 9.07
CA THR A 29 -1.67 6.04 9.87
C THR A 29 -2.28 4.76 9.33
N VAL A 30 -1.46 3.72 9.17
CA VAL A 30 -1.99 2.39 8.85
C VAL A 30 -2.69 1.85 10.08
N VAL A 31 -3.95 1.46 9.94
CA VAL A 31 -4.74 0.83 11.00
C VAL A 31 -5.02 -0.61 10.57
N PRO A 32 -4.82 -1.60 11.44
CA PRO A 32 -5.18 -2.99 11.14
C PRO A 32 -6.67 -3.10 10.84
N SER A 33 -7.00 -3.93 9.85
CA SER A 33 -8.38 -4.22 9.46
C SER A 33 -9.22 -4.74 10.63
N GLU A 34 -10.43 -4.20 10.80
CA GLU A 34 -11.44 -4.74 11.73
C GLU A 34 -11.83 -6.19 11.40
N LYS A 35 -11.73 -6.55 10.11
CA LYS A 35 -12.02 -7.91 9.61
C LYS A 35 -10.81 -8.85 9.70
N GLY A 36 -9.69 -8.38 10.26
CA GLY A 36 -8.48 -9.18 10.45
C GLY A 36 -7.66 -9.43 9.18
N TYR A 37 -7.92 -8.71 8.10
CA TYR A 37 -7.09 -8.77 6.89
C TYR A 37 -5.70 -8.19 7.16
N GLN A 38 -4.69 -8.89 6.66
CA GLN A 38 -3.28 -8.47 6.74
C GLN A 38 -2.66 -8.27 5.35
N ARG A 39 -3.35 -8.76 4.31
CA ARG A 39 -2.90 -8.74 2.92
C ARG A 39 -4.02 -8.30 1.99
N LEU A 40 -3.65 -7.64 0.90
CA LEU A 40 -4.52 -7.22 -0.19
C LEU A 40 -3.90 -7.67 -1.52
N LEU A 41 -4.57 -8.60 -2.22
CA LEU A 41 -4.18 -9.06 -3.55
C LEU A 41 -5.06 -8.39 -4.61
N LEU A 42 -4.45 -7.53 -5.40
CA LEU A 42 -5.09 -6.75 -6.45
C LEU A 42 -5.00 -7.43 -7.83
N PRO A 43 -5.98 -7.22 -8.71
CA PRO A 43 -6.06 -7.88 -10.00
C PRO A 43 -5.00 -7.36 -10.98
N GLY A 44 -4.70 -8.16 -12.00
CA GLY A 44 -3.71 -7.81 -13.03
C GLY A 44 -4.20 -6.79 -14.05
N THR A 45 -5.52 -6.55 -14.08
CA THR A 45 -6.22 -5.59 -14.94
C THR A 45 -5.95 -4.12 -14.57
N LEU A 46 -5.34 -3.85 -13.40
CA LEU A 46 -5.03 -2.49 -12.97
C LEU A 46 -4.17 -1.75 -13.99
N GLN A 47 -4.47 -0.48 -14.20
CA GLN A 47 -3.71 0.34 -15.13
C GLN A 47 -2.30 0.63 -14.58
N ALA A 48 -1.36 0.91 -15.48
CA ALA A 48 0.00 1.29 -15.10
C ALA A 48 0.10 2.46 -14.11
N PRO A 49 -0.64 3.59 -14.27
CA PRO A 49 -0.65 4.67 -13.28
C PRO A 49 -1.11 4.20 -11.90
N GLN A 50 -2.25 3.52 -11.82
CA GLN A 50 -2.79 2.99 -10.56
C GLN A 50 -1.79 2.09 -9.83
N ARG A 51 -1.15 1.16 -10.55
CA ARG A 51 -0.12 0.29 -9.94
C ARG A 51 1.08 1.07 -9.43
N ARG A 52 1.46 2.17 -10.08
CA ARG A 52 2.56 3.02 -9.62
C ARG A 52 2.16 3.79 -8.37
N SER A 53 0.98 4.41 -8.36
CA SER A 53 0.45 5.14 -7.20
C SER A 53 0.32 4.22 -5.99
N LEU A 54 -0.21 3.01 -6.17
CA LEU A 54 -0.32 1.98 -5.12
C LEU A 54 1.03 1.54 -4.55
N ARG A 55 2.06 1.36 -5.39
CA ARG A 55 3.41 1.02 -4.90
C ARG A 55 4.03 2.15 -4.10
N SER A 56 3.89 3.38 -4.59
CA SER A 56 4.39 4.56 -3.90
C SER A 56 3.68 4.74 -2.55
N LEU A 57 2.36 4.56 -2.52
CA LEU A 57 1.56 4.58 -1.30
C LEU A 57 2.00 3.48 -0.32
N ALA A 58 2.17 2.25 -0.80
CA ALA A 58 2.65 1.15 0.02
C ALA A 58 4.03 1.43 0.63
N THR A 59 4.94 2.01 -0.15
CA THR A 59 6.28 2.39 0.31
C THR A 59 6.21 3.48 1.37
N ALA A 60 5.38 4.51 1.16
CA ALA A 60 5.18 5.58 2.13
C ALA A 60 4.56 5.07 3.44
N ALA A 61 3.63 4.12 3.33
CA ALA A 61 2.96 3.49 4.46
C ALA A 61 3.81 2.42 5.19
N GLY A 62 5.01 2.10 4.69
CA GLY A 62 5.84 1.02 5.24
C GLY A 62 5.25 -0.38 5.04
N LEU A 63 4.39 -0.54 4.02
CA LEU A 63 3.82 -1.82 3.62
C LEU A 63 4.80 -2.58 2.70
N ARG A 64 4.72 -3.91 2.73
CA ARG A 64 5.36 -4.74 1.73
C ARG A 64 4.53 -4.71 0.45
N CYS A 65 5.21 -4.51 -0.68
CA CYS A 65 4.60 -4.61 -2.00
C CYS A 65 5.34 -5.63 -2.85
N GLU A 66 4.62 -6.64 -3.30
CA GLU A 66 5.14 -7.69 -4.18
C GLU A 66 4.30 -7.76 -5.45
N THR A 67 4.89 -8.20 -6.56
CA THR A 67 4.18 -8.39 -7.82
C THR A 67 4.39 -9.79 -8.36
N PHE A 68 3.29 -10.44 -8.75
CA PHE A 68 3.28 -11.83 -9.17
C PHE A 68 2.68 -11.99 -10.55
N GLY A 69 3.05 -13.08 -11.23
CA GLY A 69 2.47 -13.48 -12.50
C GLY A 69 3.16 -12.93 -13.75
N PRO A 70 2.69 -13.36 -14.95
CA PRO A 70 3.26 -12.98 -16.24
C PRO A 70 3.04 -11.49 -16.52
N LYS A 71 3.91 -10.89 -17.36
CA LYS A 71 3.87 -9.44 -17.69
C LYS A 71 2.49 -8.94 -18.13
N SER A 72 1.71 -9.78 -18.80
CA SER A 72 0.34 -9.47 -19.28
C SER A 72 -0.72 -9.43 -18.19
N CYS A 73 -0.50 -10.08 -17.03
CA CYS A 73 -1.48 -10.23 -15.96
C CYS A 73 -0.85 -10.07 -14.57
N ARG A 74 0.09 -9.12 -14.43
CA ARG A 74 0.81 -8.92 -13.16
C ARG A 74 -0.12 -8.44 -12.06
N GLN A 75 -0.32 -9.28 -11.06
CA GLN A 75 -1.03 -8.94 -9.82
C GLN A 75 -0.11 -8.21 -8.86
N VAL A 76 -0.69 -7.42 -7.97
CA VAL A 76 0.01 -6.68 -6.93
C VAL A 76 -0.48 -7.16 -5.58
N LEU A 77 0.43 -7.59 -4.72
CA LEU A 77 0.17 -7.91 -3.33
C LEU A 77 0.68 -6.78 -2.46
N LEU A 78 -0.18 -6.27 -1.59
CA LEU A 78 0.17 -5.37 -0.49
C LEU A 78 0.01 -6.13 0.83
N ALA A 79 0.98 -6.03 1.72
CA ALA A 79 0.95 -6.72 3.01
C ALA A 79 1.55 -5.87 4.13
N LEU A 80 1.11 -6.11 5.36
CA LEU A 80 1.77 -5.56 6.54
C LEU A 80 3.21 -6.11 6.66
N PRO A 81 4.17 -5.37 7.23
CA PRO A 81 5.57 -5.81 7.34
C PRO A 81 5.77 -7.02 8.27
N ALA A 82 4.87 -7.23 9.25
CA ALA A 82 4.88 -8.37 10.15
C ALA A 82 3.74 -9.33 9.80
N GLU A 83 3.92 -10.10 8.73
CA GLU A 83 2.94 -11.09 8.29
C GLU A 83 3.04 -12.36 9.14
N CYS A 84 1.92 -12.93 9.59
CA CYS A 84 1.98 -14.35 9.97
C CYS A 84 2.11 -15.18 8.69
N SER A 85 3.11 -16.06 8.63
CA SER A 85 3.21 -17.11 7.61
C SER A 85 1.99 -18.06 7.63
N CYS A 86 1.29 -18.11 8.76
CA CYS A 86 0.12 -18.95 9.02
C CYS A 86 -1.22 -18.35 8.58
N CYS A 87 -1.32 -17.03 8.42
CA CYS A 87 -2.61 -16.37 8.22
C CYS A 87 -2.96 -16.29 6.73
N VAL A 88 -4.09 -16.89 6.36
CA VAL A 88 -4.69 -16.81 5.01
C VAL A 88 -5.57 -15.55 4.86
N ASN A 89 -5.49 -14.60 5.81
CA ASN A 89 -6.36 -13.42 5.87
C ASN A 89 -5.93 -12.37 4.84
N ALA A 90 -6.14 -12.71 3.57
CA ALA A 90 -5.94 -11.85 2.42
C ALA A 90 -7.30 -11.48 1.83
N LEU A 91 -7.51 -10.18 1.61
CA LEU A 91 -8.56 -9.74 0.71
C LEU A 91 -8.02 -9.91 -0.71
N SER A 92 -8.61 -10.81 -1.50
CA SER A 92 -8.11 -11.12 -2.84
C SER A 92 -9.17 -10.93 -3.90
N TYR A 93 -8.79 -10.28 -5.00
CA TYR A 93 -9.61 -10.15 -6.19
C TYR A 93 -9.09 -11.08 -7.30
N PRO A 94 -9.97 -11.72 -8.10
CA PRO A 94 -9.60 -12.52 -9.26
C PRO A 94 -8.75 -11.71 -10.24
N ALA A 95 -7.77 -12.35 -10.89
CA ALA A 95 -6.82 -11.66 -11.78
C ALA A 95 -7.47 -10.88 -12.93
N THR A 96 -8.68 -11.29 -13.34
CA THR A 96 -9.46 -10.73 -14.45
C THR A 96 -10.51 -9.71 -14.01
N GLU A 97 -10.72 -9.52 -12.70
CA GLU A 97 -11.70 -8.55 -12.21
C GLU A 97 -11.23 -7.12 -12.51
N ILE A 98 -12.15 -6.26 -12.95
CA ILE A 98 -11.87 -4.83 -13.17
C ILE A 98 -12.33 -4.07 -11.94
N LEU A 99 -11.38 -3.56 -11.16
CA LEU A 99 -11.68 -2.71 -10.02
C LEU A 99 -11.71 -1.25 -10.43
N SER A 100 -12.82 -0.59 -10.09
CA SER A 100 -12.95 0.86 -10.15
C SER A 100 -12.15 1.54 -9.03
N THR A 101 -11.78 2.80 -9.23
CA THR A 101 -11.10 3.62 -8.21
C THR A 101 -11.80 3.63 -6.84
N PRO A 102 -13.14 3.78 -6.72
CA PRO A 102 -13.80 3.67 -5.42
C PRO A 102 -13.64 2.29 -4.78
N GLN A 103 -13.74 1.20 -5.54
CA GLN A 103 -13.52 -0.15 -5.00
C GLN A 103 -12.09 -0.35 -4.50
N LEU A 104 -11.09 0.26 -5.14
CA LEU A 104 -9.71 0.25 -4.66
C LEU A 104 -9.55 1.01 -3.35
N ARG A 105 -10.23 2.15 -3.20
CA ARG A 105 -10.26 2.91 -1.93
C ARG A 105 -10.88 2.09 -0.82
N ASP A 106 -12.03 1.49 -1.10
CA ASP A 106 -12.74 0.66 -0.12
C ASP A 106 -11.88 -0.53 0.29
N ALA A 107 -11.19 -1.19 -0.64
CA ALA A 107 -10.27 -2.29 -0.35
C ALA A 107 -9.09 -1.85 0.53
N LEU A 108 -8.49 -0.70 0.21
CA LEU A 108 -7.38 -0.13 0.97
C LEU A 108 -7.80 0.33 2.37
N GLN A 109 -8.97 0.95 2.49
CA GLN A 109 -9.57 1.33 3.76
C GLN A 109 -9.90 0.09 4.60
N GLN A 110 -10.47 -0.94 3.98
CA GLN A 110 -10.87 -2.15 4.66
C GLN A 110 -9.68 -2.95 5.19
N VAL A 111 -8.55 -2.97 4.48
CA VAL A 111 -7.37 -3.77 4.87
C VAL A 111 -6.38 -2.96 5.72
N PHE A 112 -6.16 -1.68 5.38
CA PHE A 112 -5.10 -0.85 5.97
C PHE A 112 -5.61 0.41 6.67
N GLY A 113 -6.92 0.62 6.73
CA GLY A 113 -7.53 1.75 7.42
C GLY A 113 -7.25 3.10 6.77
N PHE A 114 -6.85 3.14 5.49
CA PHE A 114 -6.62 4.38 4.76
C PHE A 114 -7.94 5.11 4.51
N SER A 115 -8.31 6.02 5.41
CA SER A 115 -9.47 6.88 5.28
C SER A 115 -9.15 8.31 5.71
N PRO A 116 -9.60 9.35 4.97
CA PRO A 116 -10.21 9.29 3.64
C PRO A 116 -9.16 9.24 2.51
N LEU A 117 -9.37 8.42 1.46
CA LEU A 117 -8.61 8.46 0.21
C LEU A 117 -9.40 9.26 -0.84
N SER A 118 -8.76 10.20 -1.53
CA SER A 118 -9.33 10.86 -2.72
C SER A 118 -9.05 10.03 -3.98
N ASP A 119 -9.72 10.35 -5.08
CA ASP A 119 -9.43 9.68 -6.36
C ASP A 119 -8.00 10.00 -6.85
N ASP A 120 -7.49 11.20 -6.54
CA ASP A 120 -6.11 11.65 -6.88
C ASP A 120 -5.02 10.84 -6.16
N ASP A 121 -5.34 10.18 -5.04
CA ASP A 121 -4.39 9.35 -4.31
C ASP A 121 -4.09 8.02 -5.04
N ILE A 122 -4.94 7.63 -6.01
CA ILE A 122 -4.90 6.32 -6.68
C ILE A 122 -4.69 6.43 -8.19
N THR A 123 -4.87 7.62 -8.77
CA THR A 123 -4.63 7.88 -10.20
C THR A 123 -3.20 8.30 -10.52
#